data_AF-A0A7R9W8K1-F1
#
_entry.id   AF-A0A7R9W8K1-F1
#
_cell.length_a   1.000
_cell.length_b   1.000
_cell.length_c   1.000
_cell.angle_alpha   90.00
_cell.angle_beta   90.00
_cell.angle_gamma   90.00
#
_symmetry.space_group_name_H-M   'P 1'
#
loop_
_entity.id
_entity.type
_entity.pdbx_description
1 polymer ?
#
loop_
_entity_poly.entity_id
_entity_poly.type
_entity_poly.pdbx_seq_one_letter_code
_entity_poly.pdbx_strand_id
1 'polypeptide(L)'
;HPDPLPPPLDHNCNFIGNGELITGYTLYATVVLTTFCFCCWTWTHRSTSVVVAAQPVFLYMILFGIFVMASTILPLSMHEHTCSLDLITESSKSLDMCCMSIPWLAECGFCVVFSALFDKTLRINKVMHQRNFRRVTVGVKDVIKPAVMLLSSNVIVLTVWTLVAPLKWKRIPGEATDQYG
;
A
#
# COMPACT_ATOMS: atom_id res chain seq x y z
N HIS A 1 55.87 0.68 18.06
CA HIS A 1 55.28 0.69 16.71
C HIS A 1 53.78 0.72 16.88
N PRO A 2 53.05 1.69 16.30
CA PRO A 2 51.59 1.66 16.32
C PRO A 2 51.13 0.47 15.46
N ASP A 3 50.14 -0.26 15.96
CA ASP A 3 49.58 -1.41 15.28
C ASP A 3 49.05 -1.02 13.88
N PRO A 4 49.26 -1.85 12.85
CA PRO A 4 48.74 -1.56 11.52
C PRO A 4 47.21 -1.50 11.58
N LEU A 5 46.65 -0.42 11.03
CA LEU A 5 45.21 -0.27 10.83
C LEU A 5 44.68 -1.54 10.13
N PRO A 6 43.58 -2.14 10.63
CA PRO A 6 42.98 -3.28 9.93
C PRO A 6 42.63 -2.86 8.50
N PRO A 7 42.76 -3.78 7.52
CA PRO A 7 42.37 -3.49 6.14
C PRO A 7 40.91 -3.03 6.11
N PRO A 8 40.52 -2.15 5.17
CA PRO A 8 39.14 -1.72 5.04
C PRO A 8 38.28 -2.97 4.87
N LEU A 9 37.47 -3.26 5.89
CA LEU A 9 36.54 -4.38 5.86
C LEU A 9 35.53 -4.05 4.77
N ASP A 10 35.57 -4.79 3.66
CA ASP A 10 34.60 -4.66 2.58
C ASP A 10 33.24 -5.13 3.13
N HIS A 11 32.53 -4.21 3.77
CA HIS A 11 31.24 -4.49 4.38
C HIS A 11 30.25 -4.73 3.26
N ASN A 12 29.95 -6.01 3.00
CA ASN A 12 28.86 -6.35 2.10
C ASN A 12 27.54 -5.93 2.77
N CYS A 13 27.06 -4.76 2.37
CA CYS A 13 25.89 -4.12 2.95
C CYS A 13 24.56 -4.82 2.59
N ASN A 14 24.58 -5.96 1.90
CA ASN A 14 23.42 -6.76 1.46
C ASN A 14 22.30 -5.88 0.91
N PHE A 15 22.65 -5.02 -0.05
CA PHE A 15 21.66 -4.20 -0.73
C PHE A 15 20.76 -5.08 -1.59
N ILE A 16 19.49 -4.67 -1.71
CA ILE A 16 18.59 -5.26 -2.70
C ILE A 16 19.25 -5.12 -4.08
N GLY A 17 19.31 -6.24 -4.80
CA GLY A 17 19.88 -6.24 -6.14
C GLY A 17 19.09 -5.33 -7.08
N ASN A 18 19.78 -4.81 -8.09
CA ASN A 18 19.15 -3.92 -9.06
C ASN A 18 18.00 -4.63 -9.82
N GLY A 19 18.06 -5.96 -9.96
CA GLY A 19 17.02 -6.75 -10.63
C GLY A 19 15.69 -6.75 -9.89
N GLU A 20 15.73 -6.87 -8.55
CA GLU A 20 14.57 -6.86 -7.68
C GLU A 20 13.90 -5.48 -7.65
N LEU A 21 14.71 -4.40 -7.64
CA LEU A 21 14.20 -3.03 -7.74
C LEU A 21 13.48 -2.79 -9.07
N ILE A 22 14.09 -3.19 -10.19
CA ILE A 22 13.47 -3.07 -11.52
C ILE A 22 12.14 -3.85 -11.55
N THR A 23 12.13 -5.04 -10.96
CA THR A 23 10.91 -5.86 -10.87
C THR A 23 9.82 -5.16 -10.05
N GLY A 24 10.17 -4.55 -8.92
CA GLY A 24 9.22 -3.76 -8.11
C GLY A 24 8.60 -2.60 -8.89
N TYR A 25 9.43 -1.78 -9.55
CA TYR A 25 8.94 -0.63 -10.31
C TYR A 25 8.09 -1.03 -11.53
N THR A 26 8.45 -2.10 -12.22
CA THR A 26 7.66 -2.60 -13.35
C THR A 26 6.29 -3.11 -12.90
N LEU A 27 6.22 -3.85 -11.78
CA LEU A 27 4.95 -4.28 -11.19
C LEU A 27 4.10 -3.07 -10.78
N TYR A 28 4.68 -2.08 -10.11
CA TYR A 28 3.95 -0.84 -9.78
C TYR A 28 3.41 -0.14 -11.02
N ALA A 29 4.24 0.04 -12.06
CA ALA A 29 3.84 0.70 -13.30
C ALA A 29 2.68 -0.03 -13.99
N THR A 30 2.71 -1.37 -14.05
CA THR A 30 1.62 -2.17 -14.63
C THR A 30 0.31 -2.02 -13.85
N VAL A 31 0.35 -2.01 -12.51
CA VAL A 31 -0.84 -1.81 -11.68
C VAL A 31 -1.42 -0.40 -11.88
N VAL A 32 -0.56 0.62 -11.92
CA VAL A 32 -0.98 2.00 -12.15
C VAL A 32 -1.62 2.15 -13.53
N LEU A 33 -0.96 1.66 -14.59
CA LEU A 33 -1.47 1.72 -15.95
C LEU A 33 -2.81 1.01 -16.09
N THR A 34 -2.92 -0.22 -15.57
CA THR A 34 -4.19 -0.98 -15.61
C THR A 34 -5.30 -0.27 -14.82
N THR A 35 -4.98 0.31 -13.66
CA THR A 35 -5.94 1.09 -12.87
C THR A 35 -6.47 2.29 -13.64
N PHE A 36 -5.59 3.07 -14.30
CA PHE A 36 -6.00 4.20 -15.13
C PHE A 36 -6.80 3.76 -16.36
N CYS A 37 -6.38 2.70 -17.04
CA CYS A 37 -7.12 2.13 -18.17
C CYS A 37 -8.54 1.72 -17.75
N PHE A 38 -8.69 1.03 -16.63
CA PHE A 38 -10.01 0.63 -16.12
C PHE A 38 -10.83 1.82 -15.62
N CYS A 39 -10.22 2.82 -15.00
CA CYS A 39 -10.90 4.07 -14.63
C CYS A 39 -11.48 4.78 -15.87
N CYS A 40 -10.67 4.97 -16.91
CA CYS A 40 -11.10 5.56 -18.19
C CYS A 40 -12.18 4.71 -18.87
N TRP A 41 -11.99 3.39 -18.92
CA TRP A 41 -12.97 2.48 -19.51
C TRP A 41 -14.33 2.55 -18.79
N THR A 42 -14.30 2.56 -17.45
CA THR A 42 -15.49 2.68 -16.60
C THR A 42 -16.21 4.00 -16.82
N TRP A 43 -15.46 5.10 -17.00
CA TRP A 43 -16.01 6.41 -17.29
C TRP A 43 -16.74 6.42 -18.64
N THR A 44 -16.09 5.91 -19.69
CA THR A 44 -16.66 5.86 -21.05
C THR A 44 -17.86 4.93 -21.14
N HIS A 45 -17.81 3.76 -20.49
CA HIS A 45 -18.87 2.75 -20.55
C HIS A 45 -19.89 2.84 -19.40
N ARG A 46 -19.96 3.99 -18.70
CA ARG A 46 -20.87 4.19 -17.56
C ARG A 46 -22.35 3.97 -17.86
N SER A 47 -22.75 4.02 -19.14
CA SER A 47 -24.11 3.80 -19.62
C SER A 47 -24.42 2.35 -19.98
N THR A 48 -23.41 1.47 -20.03
CA THR A 48 -23.63 0.05 -20.32
C THR A 48 -24.29 -0.66 -19.13
N SER A 49 -25.21 -1.58 -19.41
CA SER A 49 -25.99 -2.29 -18.39
C SER A 49 -25.11 -2.98 -17.34
N VAL A 50 -23.93 -3.46 -17.72
CA VAL A 50 -22.96 -4.11 -16.82
C VAL A 50 -22.41 -3.13 -15.78
N VAL A 51 -21.94 -1.94 -16.21
CA VAL A 51 -21.34 -0.93 -15.31
C VAL A 51 -22.43 -0.30 -14.43
N VAL A 52 -23.62 -0.07 -14.98
CA VAL A 52 -24.76 0.43 -14.23
C VAL A 52 -25.20 -0.57 -13.15
N ALA A 53 -25.26 -1.87 -13.47
CA ALA A 53 -25.61 -2.91 -12.51
C ALA A 53 -24.59 -3.03 -11.36
N ALA A 54 -23.30 -2.86 -11.68
CA ALA A 54 -22.22 -2.91 -10.70
C ALA A 54 -22.15 -1.66 -9.79
N GLN A 55 -22.89 -0.60 -10.11
CA GLN A 55 -22.86 0.72 -9.45
C GLN A 55 -21.46 1.37 -9.55
N PRO A 56 -21.26 2.34 -10.44
CA PRO A 56 -19.92 2.83 -10.82
C PRO A 56 -19.09 3.37 -9.65
N VAL A 57 -19.75 3.90 -8.61
CA VAL A 57 -19.08 4.39 -7.39
C VAL A 57 -18.23 3.30 -6.71
N PHE A 58 -18.73 2.07 -6.61
CA PHE A 58 -17.97 0.97 -6.00
C PHE A 58 -16.74 0.60 -6.79
N LEU A 59 -16.85 0.62 -8.11
CA LEU A 59 -15.74 0.32 -9.01
C LEU A 59 -14.61 1.35 -8.82
N TYR A 60 -14.95 2.64 -8.71
CA TYR A 60 -13.98 3.69 -8.44
C TYR A 60 -13.33 3.56 -7.04
N MET A 61 -14.09 3.19 -6.01
CA MET A 61 -13.52 2.95 -4.67
C MET A 61 -12.51 1.79 -4.70
N ILE A 62 -12.83 0.69 -5.38
CA ILE A 62 -11.91 -0.46 -5.51
C ILE A 62 -10.64 -0.05 -6.26
N LEU A 63 -10.78 0.64 -7.39
CA LEU A 63 -9.63 1.12 -8.18
C LEU A 63 -8.75 2.09 -7.37
N PHE A 64 -9.36 2.99 -6.60
CA PHE A 64 -8.63 3.89 -5.71
C PHE A 64 -7.89 3.13 -4.60
N GLY A 65 -8.55 2.16 -3.95
CA GLY A 65 -7.92 1.35 -2.90
C GLY A 65 -6.76 0.50 -3.44
N ILE A 66 -6.89 -0.08 -4.63
CA ILE A 66 -5.80 -0.80 -5.31
C ILE A 66 -4.63 0.13 -5.61
N PHE A 67 -4.89 1.34 -6.10
CA PHE A 67 -3.84 2.33 -6.37
C PHE A 67 -3.07 2.68 -5.08
N VAL A 68 -3.77 3.02 -4.00
CA VAL A 68 -3.17 3.35 -2.70
C VAL A 68 -2.35 2.18 -2.16
N MET A 69 -2.89 0.96 -2.25
CA MET A 69 -2.19 -0.26 -1.81
C MET A 69 -0.95 -0.52 -2.68
N ALA A 70 -1.01 -0.32 -3.99
CA ALA A 70 0.13 -0.47 -4.89
C ALA A 70 1.25 0.54 -4.61
N SER A 71 0.91 1.73 -4.13
CA SER A 71 1.90 2.74 -3.72
C SER A 71 2.82 2.27 -2.60
N THR A 72 2.50 1.19 -1.87
CA THR A 72 3.40 0.55 -0.88
C THR A 72 4.71 0.05 -1.47
N ILE A 73 4.74 -0.24 -2.79
CA ILE A 73 5.94 -0.70 -3.49
C ILE A 73 7.00 0.41 -3.52
N LEU A 74 6.58 1.69 -3.55
CA LEU A 74 7.50 2.83 -3.57
C LEU A 74 8.35 2.92 -2.29
N PRO A 75 7.79 3.03 -1.07
CA PRO A 75 8.58 3.09 0.15
C PRO A 75 9.34 1.79 0.42
N LEU A 76 8.83 0.63 -0.01
CA LEU A 76 9.55 -0.64 0.08
C LEU A 76 10.82 -0.66 -0.79
N SER A 77 10.82 0.10 -1.90
CA SER A 77 11.95 0.17 -2.82
C SER A 77 13.02 1.18 -2.39
N MET A 78 12.77 2.00 -1.36
CA MET A 78 13.72 3.01 -0.87
C MET A 78 14.79 2.39 0.03
N HIS A 79 16.06 2.61 -0.31
CA HIS A 79 17.22 2.08 0.42
C HIS A 79 18.25 3.19 0.70
N GLU A 80 19.17 2.90 1.62
CA GLU A 80 20.26 3.81 2.03
C GLU A 80 21.08 4.33 0.83
N HIS A 81 21.32 3.51 -0.20
CA HIS A 81 22.07 3.92 -1.39
C HIS A 81 21.28 4.85 -2.32
N THR A 82 19.96 4.68 -2.47
CA THR A 82 19.13 5.58 -3.30
C THR A 82 19.02 6.98 -2.68
N CYS A 83 19.12 7.06 -1.36
CA CYS A 83 19.05 8.30 -0.60
C CYS A 83 20.38 9.09 -0.60
N SER A 84 21.46 8.52 -1.16
CA SER A 84 22.76 9.22 -1.30
C SER A 84 22.75 10.34 -2.35
N LEU A 85 21.73 10.40 -3.22
CA LEU A 85 21.57 11.47 -4.21
C LEU A 85 21.00 12.77 -3.62
N ASP A 86 20.48 12.75 -2.38
CA ASP A 86 20.02 13.91 -1.62
C ASP A 86 20.78 14.02 -0.27
N LEU A 87 21.89 14.75 -0.28
CA LEU A 87 22.45 15.52 0.86
C LEU A 87 22.48 14.85 2.27
N ILE A 88 23.34 13.84 2.43
CA ILE A 88 24.19 13.36 3.56
C ILE A 88 23.78 13.51 5.07
N THR A 89 22.80 14.30 5.51
CA THR A 89 22.46 14.43 6.96
C THR A 89 21.02 14.05 7.33
N GLU A 90 20.10 13.94 6.36
CA GLU A 90 18.67 13.62 6.60
C GLU A 90 18.30 12.15 6.28
N SER A 91 19.24 11.33 5.82
CA SER A 91 18.98 9.99 5.26
C SER A 91 18.21 9.05 6.21
N SER A 92 18.51 9.06 7.51
CA SER A 92 17.84 8.18 8.48
C SER A 92 16.36 8.52 8.68
N LYS A 93 15.99 9.81 8.68
CA LYS A 93 14.60 10.23 8.90
C LYS A 93 13.72 9.89 7.70
N SER A 94 14.24 10.06 6.49
CA SER A 94 13.53 9.70 5.26
C SER A 94 13.28 8.19 5.19
N LEU A 95 14.26 7.37 5.55
CA LEU A 95 14.07 5.92 5.64
C LEU A 95 13.06 5.53 6.73
N ASP A 96 13.12 6.16 7.92
CA ASP A 96 12.14 5.94 8.98
C ASP A 96 10.71 6.27 8.51
N MET A 97 10.53 7.40 7.80
CA MET A 97 9.23 7.79 7.22
C MET A 97 8.75 6.79 6.16
N CYS A 98 9.63 6.31 5.28
CA CYS A 98 9.31 5.27 4.32
C CYS A 98 8.87 3.99 5.02
N CYS A 99 9.60 3.52 6.03
CA CYS A 99 9.24 2.34 6.82
C CYS A 99 7.86 2.47 7.47
N MET A 100 7.56 3.64 8.04
CA MET A 100 6.26 3.89 8.66
C MET A 100 5.13 4.01 7.62
N SER A 101 5.41 4.48 6.40
CA SER A 101 4.38 4.65 5.36
C SER A 101 3.85 3.33 4.78
N ILE A 102 4.64 2.24 4.85
CA ILE A 102 4.26 0.92 4.33
C ILE A 102 2.95 0.42 4.95
N PRO A 103 2.84 0.26 6.28
CA PRO A 103 1.60 -0.21 6.88
C PRO A 103 0.43 0.72 6.64
N TRP A 104 0.65 2.05 6.61
CA TRP A 104 -0.41 3.01 6.33
C TRP A 104 -1.01 2.82 4.95
N LEU A 105 -0.18 2.75 3.91
CA LEU A 105 -0.63 2.58 2.53
C LEU A 105 -1.29 1.21 2.31
N ALA A 106 -0.73 0.15 2.90
CA ALA A 106 -1.26 -1.20 2.78
C ALA A 106 -2.65 -1.33 3.43
N GLU A 107 -2.75 -0.92 4.69
CA GLU A 107 -3.98 -1.05 5.48
C GLU A 107 -5.09 -0.11 5.00
N CYS A 108 -4.76 1.13 4.63
CA CYS A 108 -5.75 2.06 4.09
C CYS A 108 -6.29 1.57 2.74
N GLY A 109 -5.41 1.12 1.84
CA GLY A 109 -5.82 0.56 0.54
C GLY A 109 -6.69 -0.69 0.70
N PHE A 110 -6.28 -1.60 1.59
CA PHE A 110 -7.04 -2.81 1.91
C PHE A 110 -8.43 -2.49 2.50
N CYS A 111 -8.51 -1.56 3.47
CA CYS A 111 -9.78 -1.17 4.07
C CYS A 111 -10.76 -0.59 3.04
N VAL A 112 -10.28 0.24 2.11
CA VAL A 112 -11.12 0.80 1.04
C VAL A 112 -11.66 -0.31 0.12
N VAL A 113 -10.80 -1.23 -0.32
CA VAL A 113 -11.24 -2.35 -1.18
C VAL A 113 -12.21 -3.27 -0.43
N PHE A 114 -11.88 -3.64 0.81
CA PHE A 114 -12.69 -4.54 1.61
C PHE A 114 -14.07 -3.95 1.92
N SER A 115 -14.13 -2.67 2.28
CA SER A 115 -15.40 -1.98 2.53
C SER A 115 -16.30 -1.97 1.29
N ALA A 116 -15.74 -1.67 0.11
CA ALA A 116 -16.47 -1.72 -1.16
C ALA A 116 -17.05 -3.11 -1.48
N LEU A 117 -16.28 -4.17 -1.22
CA LEU A 117 -16.72 -5.56 -1.45
C LEU A 117 -17.77 -6.01 -0.43
N PHE A 118 -17.59 -5.64 0.83
CA PHE A 118 -18.52 -5.94 1.90
C PHE A 118 -19.89 -5.31 1.64
N ASP A 119 -19.91 -4.03 1.25
CA ASP A 119 -21.14 -3.33 0.92
C ASP A 119 -21.88 -3.92 -0.28
N LYS A 120 -21.13 -4.35 -1.31
CA LYS A 120 -21.71 -5.05 -2.46
C LYS A 120 -22.35 -6.38 -2.03
N THR A 121 -21.67 -7.12 -1.15
CA THR A 121 -22.16 -8.37 -0.58
C THR A 121 -23.43 -8.16 0.26
N LEU A 122 -23.42 -7.15 1.14
CA LEU A 122 -24.58 -6.79 1.95
C LEU A 122 -25.79 -6.38 1.11
N ARG A 123 -25.57 -5.62 0.04
CA ARG A 123 -26.65 -5.23 -0.88
C ARG A 123 -27.28 -6.45 -1.55
N ILE A 124 -26.47 -7.41 -2.01
CA ILE A 124 -26.97 -8.65 -2.61
C ILE A 124 -27.73 -9.47 -1.57
N ASN A 125 -27.17 -9.66 -0.38
CA ASN A 125 -27.82 -10.40 0.71
C ASN A 125 -29.17 -9.77 1.08
N LYS A 126 -29.24 -8.44 1.19
CA LYS A 126 -30.48 -7.71 1.47
C LYS A 126 -31.53 -7.87 0.38
N VAL A 127 -31.13 -7.92 -0.90
CA VAL A 127 -32.07 -8.16 -2.01
C VAL A 127 -32.60 -9.60 -1.99
N MET A 128 -31.73 -10.58 -1.73
CA MET A 128 -32.12 -12.00 -1.68
C MET A 128 -33.04 -12.35 -0.50
N HIS A 129 -32.87 -11.66 0.64
CA HIS A 129 -33.66 -11.91 1.85
C HIS A 129 -35.04 -11.20 1.85
N GLN A 130 -35.36 -10.41 0.82
CA GLN A 130 -36.64 -9.71 0.72
C GLN A 130 -37.71 -10.59 0.06
N ARG A 131 -38.67 -11.11 0.86
CA ARG A 131 -39.78 -11.99 0.39
C ARG A 131 -40.65 -11.41 -0.72
N ASN A 132 -40.70 -10.08 -0.88
CA ASN A 132 -41.61 -9.42 -1.81
C ASN A 132 -40.96 -8.92 -3.11
N PHE A 133 -39.69 -9.25 -3.40
CA PHE A 133 -38.94 -8.82 -4.60
C PHE A 133 -39.13 -7.33 -4.96
N ARG A 134 -39.42 -6.49 -3.96
CA ARG A 134 -39.66 -5.06 -4.16
C ARG A 134 -38.32 -4.40 -4.42
N ARG A 135 -38.25 -3.54 -5.42
CA ARG A 135 -37.02 -2.81 -5.78
C ARG A 135 -36.55 -1.95 -4.60
N VAL A 136 -35.53 -2.41 -3.87
CA VAL A 136 -34.87 -1.63 -2.82
C VAL A 136 -33.72 -0.85 -3.43
N THR A 137 -33.90 0.46 -3.56
CA THR A 137 -32.82 1.39 -3.92
C THR A 137 -31.98 1.66 -2.68
N VAL A 138 -30.96 0.84 -2.45
CA VAL A 138 -29.94 1.13 -1.42
C VAL A 138 -29.12 2.32 -1.91
N GLY A 139 -29.20 3.43 -1.17
CA GLY A 139 -28.52 4.68 -1.52
C GLY A 139 -27.03 4.62 -1.21
N VAL A 140 -26.23 5.34 -2.01
CA VAL A 140 -24.76 5.46 -1.85
C VAL A 140 -24.38 6.00 -0.46
N LYS A 141 -25.26 6.78 0.18
CA LYS A 141 -25.03 7.36 1.52
C LYS A 141 -25.03 6.33 2.66
N ASP A 142 -25.77 5.23 2.52
CA ASP A 142 -25.81 4.19 3.55
C ASP A 142 -24.57 3.29 3.50
N VAL A 143 -23.90 3.28 2.36
CA VAL A 143 -22.71 2.49 2.01
C VAL A 143 -21.42 3.21 2.44
N ILE A 144 -21.36 4.53 2.30
CA ILE A 144 -20.20 5.30 2.74
C ILE A 144 -20.01 5.20 4.27
N LYS A 145 -21.09 4.99 5.04
CA LYS A 145 -21.04 4.88 6.50
C LYS A 145 -20.15 3.72 7.01
N PRO A 146 -20.38 2.44 6.64
CA PRO A 146 -19.52 1.35 7.06
C PRO A 146 -18.09 1.50 6.53
N ALA A 147 -17.91 2.03 5.32
CA ALA A 147 -16.57 2.32 4.78
C ALA A 147 -15.80 3.34 5.65
N VAL A 148 -16.45 4.46 6.02
CA VAL A 148 -15.84 5.48 6.89
C VAL A 148 -15.60 4.94 8.30
N MET A 149 -16.50 4.10 8.83
CA MET A 149 -16.32 3.48 10.15
C MET A 149 -15.13 2.52 10.18
N LEU A 150 -14.98 1.67 9.16
CA LEU A 150 -13.86 0.74 9.06
C LEU A 150 -12.55 1.49 8.87
N LEU A 151 -12.53 2.49 7.97
CA LEU A 151 -11.35 3.31 7.72
C LEU A 151 -10.94 4.11 8.95
N SER A 152 -11.89 4.72 9.67
CA SER A 152 -11.58 5.49 10.89
C SER A 152 -11.03 4.59 11.99
N SER A 153 -11.60 3.39 12.16
CA SER A 153 -11.08 2.39 13.10
C SER A 153 -9.65 1.98 12.76
N ASN A 154 -9.36 1.74 11.48
CA ASN A 154 -8.03 1.40 11.00
C ASN A 154 -7.03 2.54 11.23
N VAL A 155 -7.41 3.79 10.93
CA VAL A 155 -6.59 4.98 11.17
C VAL A 155 -6.28 5.16 12.66
N ILE A 156 -7.24 4.92 13.56
CA ILE A 156 -7.01 5.00 15.01
C ILE A 156 -5.97 3.95 15.43
N VAL A 157 -6.13 2.70 15.00
CA VAL A 157 -5.17 1.62 15.33
C VAL A 157 -3.78 1.93 14.81
N LEU A 158 -3.66 2.39 13.55
CA LEU A 158 -2.39 2.79 12.95
C LEU A 158 -1.75 3.97 13.68
N THR A 159 -2.56 4.96 14.08
CA THR A 159 -2.06 6.13 14.84
C THR A 159 -1.58 5.74 16.23
N VAL A 160 -2.29 4.85 16.92
CA VAL A 160 -1.82 4.34 18.21
C VAL A 160 -0.51 3.58 18.03
N TRP A 161 -0.42 2.76 16.99
CA TRP A 161 0.80 2.00 16.70
C TRP A 161 1.99 2.90 16.36
N THR A 162 1.82 3.92 15.51
CA THR A 162 2.88 4.88 15.17
C THR A 162 3.42 5.60 16.39
N LEU A 163 2.55 5.94 17.35
CA LEU A 163 2.92 6.68 18.56
C LEU A 163 3.59 5.79 19.61
N VAL A 164 3.13 4.55 19.79
CA VAL A 164 3.65 3.63 20.81
C VAL A 164 4.96 2.98 20.36
N ALA A 165 5.04 2.57 19.09
CA ALA A 165 6.17 1.81 18.56
C ALA A 165 6.44 2.19 17.09
N PRO A 166 7.06 3.36 16.82
CA PRO A 166 7.36 3.78 15.46
C PRO A 166 8.36 2.82 14.81
N LEU A 167 8.08 2.42 13.56
CA LEU A 167 9.00 1.65 12.75
C LEU A 167 10.17 2.55 12.35
N LYS A 168 11.38 2.14 12.76
CA LYS A 168 12.62 2.82 12.41
C LYS A 168 13.52 1.87 11.65
N TRP A 169 14.20 2.40 10.65
CA TRP A 169 15.20 1.67 9.92
C TRP A 169 16.42 1.45 10.82
N LYS A 170 16.89 0.20 10.88
CA LYS A 170 18.09 -0.18 11.62
C LYS A 170 18.90 -1.16 10.80
N ARG A 171 20.20 -0.88 10.66
CA ARG A 171 21.17 -1.81 10.09
C ARG A 171 21.70 -2.70 11.21
N ILE A 172 21.48 -4.00 11.09
CA ILE A 172 22.08 -5.01 11.99
C ILE A 172 23.34 -5.50 11.29
N PRO A 173 24.54 -5.36 11.89
CA PRO A 173 25.75 -5.93 11.31
C PRO A 173 25.57 -7.45 11.24
N GLY A 174 25.76 -8.02 10.05
CA GLY A 174 25.93 -9.47 9.95
C GLY A 174 27.17 -9.88 10.74
N GLU A 175 27.19 -11.09 11.29
CA GLU A 175 28.43 -11.65 11.85
C GLU A 175 29.52 -11.53 10.79
N ALA A 176 30.51 -10.69 11.07
CA ALA A 176 31.70 -10.62 10.25
C ALA A 176 32.46 -11.91 10.49
N THR A 177 32.17 -12.95 9.70
CA THR A 177 33.15 -14.02 9.51
C THR A 177 34.37 -13.36 8.90
N ASP A 178 35.42 -13.21 9.71
CA ASP A 178 36.73 -12.90 9.19
C ASP A 178 37.15 -14.02 8.21
N GLN A 179 38.19 -13.80 7.42
CA GLN A 179 38.70 -14.83 6.50
C GLN A 179 39.24 -16.10 7.22
N TYR A 180 39.10 -16.21 8.54
CA TYR A 180 39.57 -17.33 9.35
C TYR A 180 38.45 -18.16 10.00
N GLY A 181 37.19 -17.72 9.94
CA GLY A 181 36.02 -18.48 10.38
C GLY A 181 35.51 -18.07 11.74
#